data_AF-J9B9A7-F1
#
_entry.id   AF-J9B9A7-F1
#
_cell.length_a   1.000
_cell.length_b   1.000
_cell.length_c   1.000
_cell.angle_alpha   90.00
_cell.angle_beta   90.00
_cell.angle_gamma   90.00
#
_symmetry.space_group_name_H-M   'P 1'
#
loop_
_entity.id
_entity.type
_entity.pdbx_description
1 polymer ?
#
loop_
_entity_poly.entity_id
_entity_poly.type
_entity_poly.pdbx_seq_one_letter_code
_entity_poly.pdbx_strand_id
1 'polypeptide(L)'
;SVAGANYGIISCFIPIPVGACNRRTGLHCRSTFLQDINGQISYEGTFIFSIFSDSDEKVGYRGCNTLLSPIRGETGFVKKELLSHDLTIDKTYEMQRNFIQKQRPF
;
A
#
# COMPACT_ATOMS: atom_id res chain seq x y z
N SER A 1 5.45 4.68 0.78
CA SER A 1 4.00 4.46 0.62
C SER A 1 3.29 4.69 1.94
N VAL A 2 2.13 5.35 1.94
CA VAL A 2 1.27 5.52 3.13
C VAL A 2 -0.13 5.12 2.72
N ALA A 3 -0.67 4.07 3.33
CA ALA A 3 -1.95 3.47 2.94
C ALA A 3 -2.02 3.17 1.41
N GLY A 4 -0.92 2.70 0.82
CA GLY A 4 -0.86 2.43 -0.63
C GLY A 4 -1.49 1.10 -1.03
N ALA A 5 -1.95 1.01 -2.28
CA ALA A 5 -2.63 -0.16 -2.86
C ALA A 5 -1.69 -1.02 -3.74
N ASN A 6 -0.51 -1.37 -3.22
CA ASN A 6 0.58 -1.94 -4.01
C ASN A 6 0.31 -3.37 -4.53
N TYR A 7 -0.50 -4.15 -3.83
CA TYR A 7 -1.01 -5.46 -4.30
C TYR A 7 -2.52 -5.47 -4.50
N GLY A 8 -3.14 -4.29 -4.56
CA GLY A 8 -4.54 -4.07 -4.85
C GLY A 8 -5.34 -3.50 -3.68
N ILE A 9 -6.65 -3.43 -3.84
CA ILE A 9 -7.60 -2.93 -2.83
C ILE A 9 -8.70 -3.96 -2.55
N ILE A 10 -9.19 -3.98 -1.31
CA ILE A 10 -10.17 -4.95 -0.86
C ILE A 10 -11.53 -4.83 -1.58
N SER A 11 -11.89 -3.62 -2.01
CA SER A 11 -13.13 -3.39 -2.75
C SER A 11 -13.16 -4.07 -4.12
N CYS A 12 -12.01 -4.40 -4.70
CA CYS A 12 -11.93 -5.14 -5.97
C CYS A 12 -12.24 -6.63 -5.85
N PHE A 13 -12.46 -7.15 -4.64
CA PHE A 13 -12.97 -8.51 -4.41
C PHE A 13 -14.50 -8.57 -4.42
N ILE A 14 -15.18 -7.43 -4.31
CA ILE A 14 -16.63 -7.35 -4.38
C ILE A 14 -17.03 -7.24 -5.86
N PRO A 15 -18.04 -7.99 -6.34
CA PRO A 15 -18.46 -7.99 -7.74
C PRO A 15 -19.30 -6.76 -8.11
N ILE A 16 -18.82 -5.57 -7.74
CA ILE A 16 -19.36 -4.29 -8.20
C ILE A 16 -18.36 -3.75 -9.24
N PRO A 17 -18.79 -3.44 -10.47
CA PRO A 17 -17.89 -2.89 -11.48
C PRO A 17 -17.46 -1.47 -11.09
N VAL A 18 -16.37 -1.37 -10.36
CA VAL A 18 -15.68 -0.11 -10.06
C VAL A 18 -14.57 0.07 -11.09
N GLY A 19 -14.51 1.22 -11.77
CA GLY A 19 -13.46 1.50 -12.76
C GLY A 19 -12.04 1.33 -12.19
N ALA A 20 -11.86 1.58 -10.89
CA ALA A 20 -10.62 1.34 -10.16
C ALA A 20 -10.19 -0.14 -10.15
N CYS A 21 -11.07 -1.10 -10.41
CA CYS A 21 -10.78 -2.53 -10.42
C CYS A 21 -10.50 -3.11 -11.82
N ASN A 22 -10.18 -2.24 -12.78
CA ASN A 22 -9.83 -2.65 -14.14
C ASN A 22 -8.63 -3.64 -14.12
N ARG A 23 -8.75 -4.78 -14.82
CA ARG A 23 -7.68 -5.81 -14.87
C ARG A 23 -6.50 -5.45 -15.78
N ARG A 24 -6.55 -4.34 -16.50
CA ARG A 24 -5.43 -3.84 -17.29
C ARG A 24 -4.73 -2.71 -16.56
N THR A 25 -5.47 -1.70 -16.11
CA THR A 25 -4.93 -0.43 -15.59
C THR A 25 -5.30 -0.12 -14.14
N GLY A 26 -6.08 -0.98 -13.48
CA GLY A 26 -6.63 -0.73 -12.16
C GLY A 26 -5.88 -1.43 -11.03
N LEU A 27 -6.48 -1.40 -9.85
CA LEU A 27 -6.00 -1.89 -8.56
C LEU A 27 -6.56 -3.28 -8.22
N HIS A 28 -7.11 -4.00 -9.18
CA HIS A 28 -7.39 -5.42 -9.00
C HIS A 28 -6.05 -6.16 -8.92
N CYS A 29 -5.82 -7.02 -7.93
CA CYS A 29 -4.49 -7.60 -7.70
C CYS A 29 -3.92 -8.46 -8.85
N ARG A 30 -4.77 -8.89 -9.79
CA ARG A 30 -4.36 -9.54 -11.05
C ARG A 30 -4.27 -8.57 -12.23
N SER A 31 -4.19 -7.27 -11.98
CA SER A 31 -4.12 -6.30 -13.06
C SER A 31 -2.73 -6.31 -13.69
N THR A 32 -2.67 -6.10 -15.01
CA THR A 32 -1.39 -5.97 -15.71
C THR A 32 -0.54 -4.84 -15.12
N PHE A 33 -1.17 -3.72 -14.77
CA PHE A 33 -0.52 -2.60 -14.10
C PHE A 33 0.18 -3.00 -12.80
N LEU A 34 -0.52 -3.66 -11.86
CA LEU A 34 0.10 -4.06 -10.59
C LEU A 34 1.14 -5.16 -10.78
N GLN A 35 0.98 -6.05 -11.76
CA GLN A 35 1.97 -7.07 -12.08
C GLN A 35 3.26 -6.46 -12.65
N ASP A 36 3.13 -5.44 -13.50
CA ASP A 36 4.25 -4.76 -14.13
C ASP A 36 5.09 -3.99 -13.10
N ILE A 37 4.46 -3.13 -12.30
CA ILE A 37 5.18 -2.33 -11.30
C ILE A 37 5.82 -3.21 -10.21
N ASN A 38 5.15 -4.29 -9.77
CA ASN A 38 5.71 -5.25 -8.80
C ASN A 38 6.69 -6.25 -9.44
N GLY A 39 6.89 -6.18 -10.76
CA GLY A 39 7.95 -6.89 -11.48
C GLY A 39 9.31 -6.23 -11.33
N GLN A 40 9.35 -4.98 -10.90
CA GLN A 40 10.56 -4.22 -10.61
C GLN A 40 10.83 -4.19 -9.10
N ILE A 41 12.10 -4.01 -8.72
CA ILE A 41 12.51 -3.83 -7.33
C ILE A 41 13.20 -2.47 -7.23
N SER A 42 12.89 -1.74 -6.16
CA SER A 42 13.47 -0.43 -5.87
C SER A 42 13.21 0.63 -6.95
N TYR A 43 12.10 0.50 -7.69
CA TYR A 43 11.67 1.50 -8.68
C TYR A 43 11.37 2.86 -8.02
N GLU A 44 10.86 2.83 -6.79
CA GLU A 44 10.43 4.00 -6.03
C GLU A 44 11.60 4.77 -5.41
N GLY A 45 12.79 4.16 -5.31
CA GLY A 45 14.02 4.81 -4.84
C GLY A 45 14.93 3.94 -3.98
N THR A 46 15.95 4.56 -3.40
CA THR A 46 16.99 3.88 -2.59
C THR A 46 16.48 3.43 -1.21
N PHE A 47 15.64 4.24 -0.58
CA PHE A 47 15.04 3.94 0.72
C PHE A 47 13.52 3.96 0.58
N ILE A 48 12.91 2.81 0.80
CA ILE A 48 11.48 2.60 0.54
C ILE A 48 10.85 2.12 1.82
N PHE A 49 9.84 2.85 2.28
CA PHE A 49 9.10 2.50 3.48
C PHE A 49 7.61 2.49 3.23
N SER A 50 6.90 1.57 3.88
CA SER A 50 5.44 1.53 3.87
C SER A 50 4.86 1.75 5.26
N ILE A 51 3.79 2.54 5.34
CA ILE A 51 2.96 2.69 6.53
C ILE A 51 1.55 2.23 6.14
N PHE A 52 0.98 1.31 6.90
CA PHE A 52 -0.38 0.82 6.65
C PHE A 52 -1.04 0.36 7.95
N SER A 53 -2.35 0.20 7.93
CA SER A 53 -3.14 -0.21 9.09
C SER A 53 -3.87 -1.52 8.83
N ASP A 54 -4.06 -2.32 9.88
CA ASP A 54 -4.93 -3.50 9.78
C ASP A 54 -6.43 -3.17 9.66
N SER A 55 -6.79 -1.92 9.92
CA SER A 55 -8.16 -1.40 9.89
C SER A 55 -8.41 -0.41 8.74
N ASP A 56 -7.52 -0.39 7.74
CA ASP A 56 -7.71 0.41 6.53
C ASP A 56 -8.91 -0.13 5.73
N GLU A 57 -10.00 0.62 5.72
CA GLU A 57 -11.27 0.23 5.11
C GLU A 57 -11.30 0.38 3.58
N LYS A 58 -10.32 1.08 2.97
CA LYS A 58 -10.27 1.34 1.53
C LYS A 58 -9.35 0.34 0.82
N VAL A 59 -8.11 0.23 1.30
CA VAL A 59 -7.12 -0.71 0.75
C VAL A 59 -7.29 -2.09 1.36
N GLY A 60 -7.50 -2.17 2.69
CA GLY A 60 -7.47 -3.42 3.43
C GLY A 60 -6.07 -3.85 3.86
N TYR A 61 -6.00 -4.70 4.88
CA TYR A 61 -4.74 -5.22 5.40
C TYR A 61 -4.14 -6.33 4.51
N ARG A 62 -4.98 -7.31 4.16
CA ARG A 62 -4.60 -8.53 3.43
C ARG A 62 -5.55 -8.82 2.30
N GLY A 63 -5.00 -9.32 1.21
CA GLY A 63 -5.72 -9.74 0.02
C GLY A 63 -4.75 -10.39 -0.96
N CYS A 64 -5.25 -11.22 -1.87
CA CYS A 64 -4.42 -11.92 -2.86
C CYS A 64 -3.22 -12.65 -2.26
N ASN A 65 -3.45 -13.30 -1.13
CA ASN A 65 -2.46 -14.06 -0.36
C ASN A 65 -1.25 -13.26 0.12
N THR A 66 -1.36 -11.93 0.19
CA THR A 66 -0.28 -11.03 0.64
C THR A 66 -0.82 -9.85 1.45
N LEU A 67 0.10 -9.03 1.98
CA LEU A 67 -0.20 -7.70 2.49
C LEU A 67 -0.40 -6.75 1.32
N LEU A 68 -1.44 -5.91 1.37
CA LEU A 68 -1.81 -5.09 0.22
C LEU A 68 -0.96 -3.83 0.05
N SER A 69 -0.43 -3.28 1.14
CA SER A 69 0.28 -2.00 1.12
C SER A 69 1.81 -2.02 1.06
N PRO A 70 2.54 -3.05 1.53
CA PRO A 70 3.98 -3.17 1.33
C PRO A 70 4.40 -3.03 -0.14
N ILE A 71 5.51 -2.33 -0.39
CA ILE A 71 6.16 -2.31 -1.70
C ILE A 71 7.12 -3.51 -1.80
N ARG A 72 7.23 -4.12 -2.97
CA ARG A 72 8.18 -5.21 -3.20
C ARG A 72 9.63 -4.72 -3.04
N GLY A 73 10.40 -5.39 -2.17
CA GLY A 73 11.81 -5.05 -1.95
C GLY A 73 12.02 -3.75 -1.17
N GLU A 74 11.03 -3.34 -0.38
CA GLU A 74 11.15 -2.16 0.49
C GLU A 74 12.22 -2.34 1.58
N THR A 75 12.74 -1.21 2.06
CA THR A 75 13.68 -1.15 3.20
C THR A 75 13.01 -1.60 4.50
N GLY A 76 11.72 -1.31 4.67
CA GLY A 76 10.93 -1.81 5.79
C GLY A 76 9.53 -1.21 5.84
N PHE A 77 8.70 -1.72 6.73
CA PHE A 77 7.34 -1.22 6.90
C PHE A 77 6.95 -1.07 8.37
N VAL A 78 5.92 -0.25 8.61
CA VAL A 78 5.26 -0.10 9.90
C VAL A 78 3.77 -0.39 9.77
N LYS A 79 3.32 -1.44 10.44
CA LYS A 79 1.89 -1.73 10.63
C LYS A 79 1.36 -0.89 11.80
N LYS A 80 0.24 -0.22 11.60
CA LYS A 80 -0.60 0.40 12.63
C LYS A 80 -1.82 -0.46 12.90
N GLU A 81 -2.42 -0.25 14.07
CA GLU A 81 -3.62 -0.96 14.48
C GLU A 81 -4.75 0.06 14.64
N LEU A 82 -5.96 -0.33 14.25
CA LEU A 82 -7.19 0.43 14.52
C LEU A 82 -7.20 1.86 13.93
N LEU A 83 -6.42 2.12 12.88
CA LEU A 83 -6.49 3.35 12.10
C LEU A 83 -7.28 3.09 10.81
N SER A 84 -8.23 3.97 10.51
CA SER A 84 -8.84 4.04 9.16
C SER A 84 -7.79 4.44 8.12
N HIS A 85 -8.16 4.38 6.85
CA HIS A 85 -7.30 4.85 5.75
C HIS A 85 -6.82 6.28 5.96
N ASP A 86 -7.76 7.20 6.20
CA ASP A 86 -7.47 8.62 6.33
C ASP A 86 -6.67 8.89 7.63
N LEU A 87 -6.98 8.19 8.73
CA LEU A 87 -6.20 8.30 9.97
C LEU A 87 -4.79 7.74 9.83
N THR A 88 -4.59 6.70 9.01
CA THR A 88 -3.25 6.17 8.74
C THR A 88 -2.38 7.24 8.08
N ILE A 89 -2.94 8.04 7.18
CA ILE A 89 -2.26 9.16 6.54
C ILE A 89 -2.05 10.28 7.56
N ASP A 90 -3.11 10.75 8.20
CA ASP A 90 -3.09 11.97 9.00
C ASP A 90 -2.38 11.81 10.35
N LYS A 91 -2.41 10.63 10.97
CA LYS A 91 -1.78 10.40 12.29
C LYS A 91 -0.33 9.96 12.21
N THR A 92 0.18 9.69 11.02
CA THR A 92 1.57 9.22 10.84
C THR A 92 2.49 10.23 10.16
N TYR A 93 2.04 11.49 9.99
CA TYR A 93 2.83 12.53 9.33
C TYR A 93 4.25 12.70 9.89
N GLU A 94 4.44 12.62 11.21
CA GLU A 94 5.79 12.69 11.80
C GLU A 94 6.66 11.50 11.40
N MET A 95 6.08 10.30 11.31
CA MET A 95 6.78 9.11 10.83
C MET A 95 7.13 9.23 9.34
N GLN A 96 6.23 9.78 8.54
CA GLN A 96 6.48 10.07 7.12
C GLN A 96 7.67 11.03 6.97
N ARG A 97 7.69 12.12 7.76
CA ARG A 97 8.82 13.07 7.81
C ARG A 97 10.11 12.40 8.25
N ASN A 98 10.08 11.56 9.28
CA ASN A 98 11.26 10.84 9.77
C ASN A 98 11.81 9.87 8.72
N PHE A 99 10.97 9.18 7.94
CA PHE A 99 11.46 8.34 6.85
C PHE A 99 12.18 9.14 5.76
N ILE A 100 11.69 10.33 5.43
CA ILE A 100 12.33 11.21 4.46
C ILE A 100 13.67 11.75 4.99
N GLN A 101 13.67 12.23 6.24
CA GLN A 101 14.82 12.96 6.80
C GLN A 101 15.89 12.06 7.42
N LYS A 102 15.48 10.93 8.00
CA LYS A 102 16.31 10.07 8.86
C LYS A 102 16.33 8.61 8.40
N GLN A 103 15.50 8.22 7.42
CA GLN A 103 15.39 6.84 6.93
C GLN A 103 15.03 5.82 8.03
N ARG A 104 14.28 6.27 9.04
CA ARG A 104 13.82 5.44 10.18
C ARG A 104 12.55 6.03 10.80
N PRO A 105 11.76 5.27 11.58
CA PRO A 105 10.45 5.75 12.05
C PRO A 105 10.49 6.83 13.15
N PHE A 106 11.61 6.98 13.88
CA PHE A 106 11.77 7.88 15.04
C PHE A 106 13.05 8.73 14.95
#